data_AF-A0A183ISS9-F1
#
_entry.id   AF-A0A183ISS9-F1
#
_cell.length_a   1.000
_cell.length_b   1.000
_cell.length_c   1.000
_cell.angle_alpha   90.00
_cell.angle_beta   90.00
_cell.angle_gamma   90.00
#
_symmetry.space_group_name_H-M   'P 1'
#
loop_
_entity.id
_entity.type
_entity.pdbx_description
1 polymer ?
#
loop_
_entity_poly.entity_id
_entity_poly.type
_entity_poly.pdbx_seq_one_letter_code
_entity_poly.pdbx_strand_id
1 'polypeptide(L)'
;MRELIVALCFAWCSAYYAVGKHEAAVAGVAAAPMPLQGDDGPQCTASTNGKFAMGPCEQAYYECVKGTRMVKTCSDNEVFDITLQQCVLYADAVDCVIADTMEQGDN
;
A
#
# COMPACT_ATOMS: atom_id res chain seq x y z
N MET A 1 32.97 -45.77 -6.56
CA MET A 1 31.52 -45.54 -6.80
C MET A 1 30.93 -44.34 -6.04
N ARG A 2 31.63 -43.73 -5.07
CA ARG A 2 31.14 -42.58 -4.28
C ARG A 2 31.52 -41.21 -4.87
N GLU A 3 32.60 -41.17 -5.65
CA GLU A 3 33.12 -39.97 -6.32
C GLU A 3 32.23 -39.46 -7.49
N LEU A 4 31.42 -40.33 -8.12
CA LEU A 4 30.53 -39.94 -9.23
C LEU A 4 29.29 -39.14 -8.77
N ILE A 5 28.84 -39.34 -7.53
CA ILE A 5 27.65 -38.67 -6.99
C ILE A 5 27.96 -37.20 -6.65
N VAL A 6 29.19 -36.93 -6.18
CA VAL A 6 29.64 -35.58 -5.83
C VAL A 6 29.77 -34.70 -7.07
N ALA A 7 30.30 -35.25 -8.18
CA ALA A 7 30.45 -34.52 -9.44
C ALA A 7 29.09 -34.09 -10.05
N LEU A 8 28.03 -34.90 -9.89
CA LEU A 8 26.69 -34.56 -10.36
C LEU A 8 26.04 -33.43 -9.55
N CYS A 9 26.31 -33.35 -8.24
CA CYS A 9 25.84 -32.24 -7.40
C CYS A 9 26.49 -30.90 -7.80
N PHE A 10 27.80 -30.88 -8.07
CA PHE A 10 28.50 -29.65 -8.48
C PHE A 10 28.05 -29.17 -9.87
N ALA A 11 27.82 -30.09 -10.81
CA ALA A 11 27.34 -29.74 -12.15
C ALA A 11 25.90 -29.17 -12.13
N TRP A 12 25.01 -29.73 -11.30
CA TRP A 12 23.67 -29.18 -11.13
C TRP A 12 23.65 -27.86 -10.36
N CYS A 13 24.47 -27.70 -9.32
CA CYS A 13 24.56 -26.42 -8.61
C CYS A 13 25.00 -25.29 -9.57
N SER A 14 25.96 -25.56 -10.44
CA SER A 14 26.42 -24.61 -11.47
C SER A 14 25.34 -24.25 -12.49
N ALA A 15 24.46 -25.20 -12.84
CA ALA A 15 23.31 -24.95 -13.72
C ALA A 15 22.22 -24.10 -13.03
N TYR A 16 22.01 -24.29 -11.73
CA TYR A 16 21.10 -23.46 -10.92
C TYR A 16 21.65 -22.03 -10.71
N TYR A 17 22.96 -21.85 -10.53
CA TYR A 17 23.57 -20.52 -10.42
C TYR A 17 23.57 -19.71 -11.73
N ALA A 18 23.40 -20.36 -12.88
CA ALA A 18 23.33 -19.69 -14.18
C ALA A 18 21.96 -19.05 -14.50
N VAL A 19 20.90 -19.37 -13.74
CA VAL A 19 19.60 -18.68 -13.79
C VAL A 19 19.63 -17.47 -12.84
N GLY A 20 20.67 -16.65 -12.97
CA GLY A 20 20.86 -15.41 -12.22
C GLY A 20 20.85 -14.20 -13.15
N LYS A 21 19.86 -14.11 -14.05
CA LYS A 21 19.69 -12.94 -14.93
C LYS A 21 18.74 -11.94 -14.27
N HIS A 22 19.24 -11.25 -13.25
CA HIS A 22 18.56 -10.08 -12.68
C HIS A 22 18.77 -8.90 -13.62
N GLU A 23 17.93 -8.77 -14.65
CA GLU A 23 17.81 -7.55 -15.45
C GLU A 23 16.58 -6.78 -14.98
N ALA A 24 16.80 -5.86 -14.05
CA ALA A 24 15.86 -4.77 -13.76
C ALA A 24 16.66 -3.55 -13.31
N ALA A 25 17.44 -2.99 -14.23
CA ALA A 25 17.84 -1.60 -14.12
C ALA A 25 16.59 -0.74 -14.38
N VAL A 26 15.82 -0.45 -13.33
CA VAL A 26 14.85 0.65 -13.35
C VAL A 26 15.62 1.96 -13.18
N ALA A 27 16.16 2.43 -14.30
CA ALA A 27 16.58 3.81 -14.44
C ALA A 27 15.31 4.69 -14.48
N GLY A 28 15.19 5.60 -13.51
CA GLY A 28 14.31 6.76 -13.64
C GLY A 28 12.84 6.55 -13.27
N VAL A 29 12.55 6.27 -11.99
CA VAL A 29 11.25 6.65 -11.43
C VAL A 29 11.27 8.15 -11.21
N ALA A 30 10.96 8.90 -12.27
CA ALA A 30 10.31 10.19 -12.07
C ALA A 30 9.11 9.93 -11.15
N ALA A 31 8.90 10.80 -10.17
CA ALA A 31 7.77 10.73 -9.24
C ALA A 31 6.43 10.83 -10.00
N ALA A 32 6.02 9.74 -10.62
CA ALA A 32 4.67 9.48 -11.05
C ALA A 32 4.02 8.61 -9.95
N PRO A 33 2.76 8.87 -9.58
CA PRO A 33 2.08 8.03 -8.61
C PRO A 33 2.06 6.59 -9.13
N MET A 34 2.56 5.68 -8.31
CA MET A 34 2.45 4.23 -8.50
C MET A 34 1.03 3.86 -8.97
N PRO A 35 0.87 3.08 -10.07
CA PRO A 35 -0.42 2.47 -10.34
C PRO A 35 -0.61 1.39 -9.27
N LEU A 36 -1.45 1.69 -8.29
CA LEU A 36 -1.99 0.67 -7.39
C LEU A 36 -2.90 -0.21 -8.26
N GLN A 37 -2.28 -1.20 -8.93
CA GLN A 37 -3.00 -2.16 -9.75
C GLN A 37 -3.80 -3.06 -8.82
N GLY A 38 -5.10 -2.76 -8.74
CA GLY A 38 -6.12 -3.56 -8.07
C GLY A 38 -6.50 -2.99 -6.71
N ASP A 39 -7.63 -2.28 -6.64
CA ASP A 39 -8.52 -2.28 -5.47
C ASP A 39 -9.80 -1.50 -5.81
N ASP A 40 -10.94 -1.93 -5.28
CA ASP A 40 -12.29 -1.35 -5.42
C ASP A 40 -12.43 0.03 -4.73
N GLY A 41 -11.35 0.83 -4.71
CA GLY A 41 -11.29 2.15 -4.09
C GLY A 41 -11.53 3.30 -5.08
N PRO A 42 -11.94 4.49 -4.61
CA PRO A 42 -12.21 5.64 -5.47
C PRO A 42 -10.94 6.04 -6.23
N GLN A 43 -11.06 6.01 -7.56
CA GLN A 43 -9.98 6.36 -8.46
C GLN A 43 -9.82 7.89 -8.45
N CYS A 44 -8.60 8.37 -8.19
CA CYS A 44 -8.29 9.79 -8.37
C CYS A 44 -8.29 10.08 -9.88
N THR A 45 -9.41 10.57 -10.42
CA THR A 45 -9.48 11.06 -11.81
C THR A 45 -9.22 12.57 -11.86
N ALA A 46 -9.07 13.14 -13.06
CA ALA A 46 -8.93 14.60 -13.22
C ALA A 46 -10.15 15.39 -12.68
N SER A 47 -11.30 14.74 -12.56
CA SER A 47 -12.53 15.31 -12.00
C SER A 47 -12.65 15.08 -10.49
N THR A 48 -11.89 14.13 -9.93
CA THR A 48 -11.89 13.80 -8.51
C THR A 48 -10.79 14.60 -7.82
N ASN A 49 -11.16 15.77 -7.27
CA ASN A 49 -10.28 16.56 -6.41
C ASN A 49 -10.85 16.61 -4.99
N GLY A 50 -10.01 16.35 -3.99
CA GLY A 50 -10.44 16.32 -2.60
C GLY A 50 -9.56 15.45 -1.72
N LYS A 51 -9.80 15.47 -0.41
CA LYS A 51 -9.13 14.60 0.54
C LYS A 51 -10.07 13.47 0.94
N PHE A 52 -9.51 12.28 1.08
CA PHE A 52 -10.23 11.04 1.35
C PHE A 52 -9.48 10.23 2.41
N ALA A 53 -10.21 9.66 3.36
CA ALA A 53 -9.63 8.78 4.37
C ALA A 53 -9.18 7.46 3.72
N MET A 54 -8.06 6.90 4.17
CA MET A 54 -7.63 5.56 3.76
C MET A 54 -8.42 4.45 4.47
N GLY A 55 -8.93 4.75 5.66
CA GLY A 55 -9.73 3.83 6.46
C GLY A 55 -10.39 4.57 7.62
N PRO A 56 -11.27 3.88 8.38
CA PRO A 56 -11.87 4.44 9.59
C PRO A 56 -10.77 4.72 10.62
N CYS A 57 -10.81 5.90 11.26
CA CYS A 57 -9.84 6.27 12.29
C CYS A 57 -8.36 6.24 11.88
N GLU A 58 -8.08 6.29 10.57
CA GLU A 58 -6.70 6.19 10.09
C GLU A 58 -6.03 7.57 10.10
N GLN A 59 -4.78 7.61 10.56
CA GLN A 59 -3.97 8.82 10.50
C GLN A 59 -3.57 9.16 9.05
N ALA A 60 -3.54 8.14 8.20
CA ALA A 60 -3.23 8.26 6.79
C ALA A 60 -4.48 8.60 5.97
N TYR A 61 -4.34 9.58 5.09
CA TYR A 61 -5.34 10.01 4.14
C TYR A 61 -4.69 10.25 2.78
N TYR A 62 -5.48 10.29 1.72
CA TYR A 62 -4.97 10.68 0.42
C TYR A 62 -5.73 11.88 -0.14
N GLU A 63 -4.99 12.76 -0.80
CA GLU A 63 -5.52 13.90 -1.50
C GLU A 63 -5.40 13.66 -3.00
N CYS A 64 -6.52 13.69 -3.71
CA CYS A 64 -6.53 13.67 -5.15
C CYS A 64 -6.37 15.11 -5.67
N VAL A 65 -5.33 15.34 -6.48
CA VAL A 65 -5.09 16.62 -7.15
C VAL A 65 -4.83 16.37 -8.63
N LYS A 66 -5.73 16.81 -9.51
CA LYS A 66 -5.60 16.68 -10.97
C LYS A 66 -5.32 15.22 -11.41
N GLY A 67 -6.02 14.26 -10.82
CA GLY A 67 -5.81 12.83 -11.09
C GLY A 67 -4.56 12.22 -10.47
N THR A 68 -3.83 12.95 -9.63
CA THR A 68 -2.69 12.43 -8.87
C THR A 68 -3.12 12.14 -7.44
N ARG A 69 -2.91 10.91 -6.96
CA ARG A 69 -3.11 10.52 -5.57
C ARG A 69 -1.89 10.89 -4.74
N MET A 70 -2.05 11.75 -3.74
CA MET A 70 -1.01 12.13 -2.79
C MET A 70 -1.37 11.62 -1.40
N VAL A 71 -0.64 10.60 -0.92
CA VAL A 71 -0.83 10.09 0.45
C VAL A 71 -0.16 11.04 1.44
N LYS A 72 -0.88 11.37 2.51
CA LYS A 72 -0.46 12.23 3.61
C LYS A 72 -0.83 11.55 4.93
N THR A 73 -0.08 11.86 5.98
CA THR A 73 -0.32 11.30 7.31
C THR A 73 -0.43 12.46 8.29
N CYS A 74 -1.41 12.39 9.17
CA CYS A 74 -1.58 13.32 10.29
C CYS A 74 -0.49 13.11 11.36
N SER A 75 -0.37 14.03 12.31
CA SER A 75 0.61 13.90 13.40
C SER A 75 0.21 12.79 14.38
N ASP A 76 1.11 12.44 15.30
CA ASP A 76 0.82 11.49 16.37
C ASP A 76 -0.45 11.86 17.15
N ASN A 77 -1.33 10.88 17.34
CA ASN A 77 -2.65 11.01 17.99
C ASN A 77 -3.68 11.87 17.23
N GLU A 78 -3.47 12.15 15.95
CA GLU A 78 -4.44 12.78 15.07
C GLU A 78 -4.92 11.82 13.99
N VAL A 79 -6.21 11.86 13.69
CA VAL A 79 -6.86 11.14 12.59
C VAL A 79 -7.43 12.10 11.57
N PHE A 80 -7.52 11.65 10.32
CA PHE A 80 -8.12 12.47 9.28
C PHE A 80 -9.65 12.42 9.37
N ASP A 81 -10.27 13.55 9.67
CA ASP A 81 -11.72 13.71 9.65
C ASP A 81 -12.20 14.15 8.26
N ILE A 82 -12.98 13.28 7.61
CA ILE A 82 -13.50 13.52 6.26
C ILE A 82 -14.54 14.65 6.23
N THR A 83 -15.29 14.84 7.31
CA THR A 83 -16.33 15.86 7.43
C THR A 83 -15.72 17.26 7.52
N LEU A 84 -14.64 17.39 8.32
CA LEU A 84 -13.90 18.61 8.53
C LEU A 84 -12.75 18.81 7.52
N GLN A 85 -12.43 17.78 6.73
CA GLN A 85 -11.32 17.76 5.76
C GLN A 85 -9.95 18.10 6.40
N GLN A 86 -9.75 17.73 7.66
CA GLN A 86 -8.56 18.07 8.43
C GLN A 86 -8.18 16.97 9.43
N CYS A 87 -6.93 17.01 9.88
CA CYS A 87 -6.47 16.18 10.99
C CYS A 87 -7.06 16.73 12.30
N VAL A 88 -7.71 15.88 13.08
CA VAL A 88 -8.24 16.19 14.41
C VAL A 88 -7.78 15.13 15.39
N LEU A 89 -7.80 15.43 16.67
CA LEU A 89 -7.46 14.44 17.70
C LEU A 89 -8.44 13.27 17.67
N TYR A 90 -7.97 12.07 18.00
CA TYR A 90 -8.84 10.88 18.13
C TYR A 90 -10.08 11.13 19.00
N ALA A 91 -9.97 11.96 20.04
CA ALA A 91 -11.06 12.29 20.95
C ALA A 91 -12.15 13.18 20.32
N ASP A 92 -11.82 13.94 19.28
CA ASP A 92 -12.71 14.90 18.62
C ASP A 92 -13.27 14.38 17.29
N ALA A 93 -12.72 13.28 16.77
CA ALA A 93 -13.14 12.69 15.51
C ALA A 93 -14.52 12.03 15.63
N VAL A 94 -15.54 12.71 15.11
CA VAL A 94 -16.96 12.27 15.22
C VAL A 94 -17.23 11.00 14.41
N ASP A 95 -16.52 10.83 13.29
CA ASP A 95 -16.66 9.67 12.40
C ASP A 95 -15.73 8.51 12.80
N CYS A 96 -14.85 8.72 13.78
CA CYS A 96 -13.97 7.69 14.30
C CYS A 96 -14.70 6.78 15.31
N VAL A 97 -15.82 6.22 14.88
CA VAL A 97 -16.38 5.02 15.48
C VAL A 97 -15.67 3.86 14.80
N ILE A 98 -14.61 3.36 15.44
CA ILE A 98 -14.19 1.98 15.22
C ILE A 98 -15.47 1.15 15.38
N ALA A 99 -15.95 0.58 14.28
CA ALA A 99 -16.95 -0.46 14.36
C ALA A 99 -16.26 -1.67 15.00
N ASP A 100 -16.00 -1.58 16.30
CA ASP A 100 -15.78 -2.73 17.17
C ASP A 100 -17.15 -3.39 17.29
N THR A 101 -17.51 -4.09 16.24
CA THR A 101 -18.56 -5.09 16.29
C THR A 101 -18.15 -6.17 15.31
N MET A 102 -17.24 -6.99 15.80
CA MET A 102 -17.50 -8.42 15.75
C MET A 102 -18.90 -8.68 16.33
N GLU A 103 -19.95 -8.45 15.56
CA GLU A 103 -21.23 -9.13 15.71
C GLU A 103 -21.41 -10.04 14.49
N GLN A 104 -20.58 -11.08 14.44
CA GLN A 104 -21.09 -12.36 13.99
C GLN A 104 -22.15 -12.80 15.01
N GLY A 105 -23.40 -12.66 14.59
CA GLY A 105 -24.60 -13.04 15.35
C GLY A 105 -25.79 -13.19 14.40
N ASP A 106 -25.64 -14.06 13.39
CA ASP A 106 -26.73 -14.66 12.63
C ASP A 106 -27.60 -15.50 13.61
N ASN A 107 -28.90 -15.21 13.69
CA ASN A 107 -29.87 -15.91 14.56
C ASN A 107 -30.89 -16.69 13.73
#